data_AF-A0A431IK80-F1
#
_entry.id   AF-A0A431IK80-F1
#
_cell.length_a   1.000
_cell.length_b   1.000
_cell.length_c   1.000
_cell.angle_alpha   90.00
_cell.angle_beta   90.00
_cell.angle_gamma   90.00
#
_symmetry.space_group_name_H-M   'P 1'
#
loop_
_entity.id
_entity.type
_entity.pdbx_description
1 polymer ?
#
loop_
_entity_poly.entity_id
_entity_poly.type
_entity_poly.pdbx_seq_one_letter_code
_entity_poly.pdbx_strand_id
1 'polypeptide(L)'
;MKTRTARLALVGLVAAFATVAAACAPDAPPPWEPPAPVNWSFKGTNITVNQSQDEVRDPIFGTCISLTGCTDEPYLLQVAFKVRIGQPGSADAWVVTGSTMPSLAPGDSLALSGGQQAKVDFTGVQPLDILSALNPANKMDVVGVYTWAVDEDAINSLTGGAGSVATIFKNALNATLAAGTLPNQDANALVGMIFDALFDNIGTPFNLILSNIPCLGLCDDVLGGAVYVGIGATGALAGIMDAALASATVPAIDIPLVDVPPNIQGGGFFTMGGTKNFTQAFTGAGGQHTYGFQSGPA
;
A
#
# COMPACT_ATOMS: atom_id res chain seq x y z
N MET A 1 -13.81 -9.20 -19.25
CA MET A 1 -13.50 -10.65 -19.32
C MET A 1 -12.43 -11.12 -18.33
N LYS A 2 -11.54 -10.24 -17.81
CA LYS A 2 -10.50 -10.54 -16.80
C LYS A 2 -11.01 -10.92 -15.39
N THR A 3 -12.23 -10.50 -15.00
CA THR A 3 -12.82 -10.76 -13.67
C THR A 3 -13.24 -12.21 -13.43
N ARG A 4 -13.47 -13.01 -14.49
CA ARG A 4 -13.94 -14.40 -14.34
C ARG A 4 -12.81 -15.38 -14.00
N THR A 5 -11.61 -15.14 -14.51
CA THR A 5 -10.45 -16.01 -14.29
C THR A 5 -9.90 -15.90 -12.87
N ALA A 6 -9.87 -14.67 -12.31
CA ALA A 6 -9.49 -14.43 -10.91
C ALA A 6 -10.46 -15.12 -9.92
N ARG A 7 -11.77 -15.09 -10.21
CA ARG A 7 -12.80 -15.76 -9.40
C ARG A 7 -12.67 -17.29 -9.42
N LEU A 8 -12.28 -17.89 -10.55
CA LEU A 8 -12.08 -19.35 -10.66
C LEU A 8 -10.81 -19.83 -9.96
N ALA A 9 -9.72 -19.06 -10.01
CA ALA A 9 -8.50 -19.33 -9.25
C ALA A 9 -8.76 -19.23 -7.73
N LEU A 10 -9.56 -18.24 -7.30
CA LEU A 10 -10.00 -18.08 -5.92
C LEU A 10 -10.73 -19.34 -5.43
N VAL A 11 -11.72 -19.84 -6.19
CA VAL A 11 -12.51 -21.07 -5.86
C VAL A 11 -11.66 -22.35 -5.77
N GLY A 12 -10.60 -22.49 -6.57
CA GLY A 12 -9.69 -23.64 -6.47
C GLY A 12 -8.83 -23.61 -5.20
N LEU A 13 -8.38 -22.43 -4.79
CA LEU A 13 -7.59 -22.23 -3.57
C LEU A 13 -8.43 -22.35 -2.30
N VAL A 14 -9.70 -21.92 -2.38
CA VAL A 14 -10.75 -22.05 -1.37
C VAL A 14 -10.93 -23.51 -0.92
N ALA A 15 -11.06 -24.43 -1.88
CA ALA A 15 -11.26 -25.84 -1.59
C ALA A 15 -10.04 -26.45 -0.88
N ALA A 16 -8.83 -26.02 -1.25
CA ALA A 16 -7.60 -26.45 -0.59
C ALA A 16 -7.53 -25.92 0.87
N PHE A 17 -7.94 -24.68 1.13
CA PHE A 17 -7.98 -24.11 2.49
C PHE A 17 -8.93 -24.89 3.41
N ALA A 18 -10.15 -25.19 2.95
CA ALA A 18 -11.12 -25.96 3.73
C ALA A 18 -10.58 -27.36 4.10
N THR A 19 -9.83 -28.00 3.19
CA THR A 19 -9.20 -29.29 3.46
C THR A 19 -8.03 -29.21 4.43
N VAL A 20 -7.23 -28.14 4.39
CA VAL A 20 -6.09 -27.93 5.32
C VAL A 20 -6.59 -27.55 6.72
N ALA A 21 -7.59 -26.67 6.81
CA ALA A 21 -8.21 -26.31 8.10
C ALA A 21 -8.89 -27.51 8.77
N ALA A 22 -9.56 -28.37 8.01
CA ALA A 22 -10.15 -29.61 8.53
C ALA A 22 -9.09 -30.66 8.92
N ALA A 23 -7.93 -30.68 8.24
CA ALA A 23 -6.82 -31.58 8.57
C ALA A 23 -5.98 -31.09 9.77
N CYS A 24 -6.00 -29.79 10.06
CA CYS A 24 -5.22 -29.16 11.12
C CYS A 24 -6.03 -28.77 12.36
N ALA A 25 -7.34 -29.06 12.42
CA ALA A 25 -8.14 -28.82 13.62
C ALA A 25 -7.91 -29.97 14.63
N PRO A 26 -7.20 -29.78 15.75
CA PRO A 26 -7.17 -30.78 16.80
C PRO A 26 -8.56 -30.95 17.42
N ASP A 27 -8.86 -32.14 17.93
CA ASP A 27 -10.11 -32.52 18.61
C ASP A 27 -10.43 -31.72 19.90
N ALA A 28 -9.62 -30.70 20.23
CA ALA A 28 -9.75 -29.91 21.44
C ALA A 28 -10.59 -28.64 21.20
N PRO A 29 -11.56 -28.31 22.09
CA PRO A 29 -12.27 -27.04 22.02
C PRO A 29 -11.32 -25.87 22.40
N PRO A 30 -11.68 -24.62 22.02
CA PRO A 30 -10.89 -23.39 22.21
C PRO A 30 -10.27 -23.20 23.63
N PRO A 31 -9.19 -22.39 23.73
CA PRO A 31 -8.95 -21.22 22.89
C PRO A 31 -7.87 -21.41 21.82
N TRP A 32 -8.26 -21.16 20.56
CA TRP A 32 -7.33 -20.88 19.46
C TRP A 32 -6.75 -19.48 19.69
N GLU A 33 -5.73 -19.38 20.54
CA GLU A 33 -5.10 -18.10 20.85
C GLU A 33 -4.40 -17.53 19.60
N PRO A 34 -4.49 -16.21 19.37
CA PRO A 34 -3.77 -15.58 18.29
C PRO A 34 -2.26 -15.57 18.58
N PRO A 35 -1.39 -15.64 17.56
CA PRO A 35 0.04 -15.45 17.74
C PRO A 35 0.38 -14.12 18.43
N ALA A 36 1.57 -14.00 19.03
CA ALA A 36 1.99 -12.75 19.65
C ALA A 36 2.02 -11.59 18.63
N PRO A 37 1.69 -10.35 19.05
CA PRO A 37 1.85 -9.18 18.19
C PRO A 37 3.29 -9.02 17.69
N VAL A 38 3.43 -8.55 16.45
CA VAL A 38 4.71 -8.33 15.78
C VAL A 38 4.91 -6.86 15.44
N ASN A 39 6.17 -6.43 15.35
CA ASN A 39 6.51 -5.15 14.74
C ASN A 39 6.86 -5.39 13.27
N TRP A 40 6.34 -4.53 12.40
CA TRP A 40 6.49 -4.67 10.96
C TRP A 40 6.82 -3.33 10.33
N SER A 41 7.50 -3.33 9.19
CA SER A 41 7.88 -2.10 8.51
C SER A 41 7.66 -2.15 7.02
N PHE A 42 7.48 -0.98 6.44
CA PHE A 42 7.48 -0.76 5.00
C PHE A 42 8.43 0.38 4.66
N LYS A 43 9.28 0.22 3.63
CA LYS A 43 10.29 1.21 3.28
C LYS A 43 10.67 1.20 1.80
N GLY A 44 11.12 2.35 1.30
CA GLY A 44 11.87 2.44 0.04
C GLY A 44 13.24 1.77 0.18
N THR A 45 13.72 1.18 -0.92
CA THR A 45 15.01 0.46 -0.96
C THR A 45 15.94 0.99 -2.04
N ASN A 46 15.40 1.37 -3.20
CA ASN A 46 16.14 1.96 -4.29
C ASN A 46 15.22 2.81 -5.16
N ILE A 47 15.83 3.67 -5.96
CA ILE A 47 15.20 4.40 -7.05
C ILE A 47 16.10 4.36 -8.28
N THR A 48 15.48 4.31 -9.45
CA THR A 48 16.07 4.60 -10.76
C THR A 48 15.28 5.71 -11.43
N VAL A 49 15.94 6.80 -11.83
CA VAL A 49 15.30 7.82 -12.68
C VAL A 49 15.36 7.32 -14.11
N ASN A 50 14.22 6.94 -14.69
CA ASN A 50 14.17 6.42 -16.06
C ASN A 50 14.10 7.56 -17.07
N GLN A 51 13.30 8.57 -16.77
CA GLN A 51 13.07 9.78 -17.56
C GLN A 51 12.91 10.95 -16.60
N SER A 52 13.57 12.07 -16.88
CA SER A 52 13.51 13.22 -15.99
C SER A 52 12.25 14.05 -16.19
N GLN A 53 11.69 14.56 -15.09
CA GLN A 53 10.53 15.45 -15.09
C GLN A 53 10.93 16.87 -15.50
N ASP A 54 12.11 17.31 -15.08
CA ASP A 54 12.61 18.68 -15.30
C ASP A 54 13.21 18.93 -16.68
N GLU A 55 13.16 17.93 -17.57
CA GLU A 55 13.88 17.94 -18.84
C GLU A 55 13.32 18.93 -19.87
N VAL A 56 14.04 20.03 -20.07
CA VAL A 56 13.90 20.85 -21.29
C VAL A 56 14.84 20.32 -22.37
N ARG A 57 14.29 19.62 -23.37
CA ARG A 57 15.06 19.06 -24.49
C ARG A 57 15.04 19.95 -25.73
N ASP A 58 16.18 20.03 -26.42
CA ASP A 58 16.29 20.65 -27.73
C ASP A 58 15.42 19.87 -28.74
N PRO A 59 14.49 20.53 -29.45
CA PRO A 59 13.54 19.86 -30.34
C PRO A 59 14.18 19.31 -31.63
N ILE A 60 15.45 19.62 -31.91
CA ILE A 60 16.17 19.27 -33.14
C ILE A 60 17.19 18.16 -32.87
N PHE A 61 17.90 18.20 -31.74
CA PHE A 61 19.00 17.28 -31.40
C PHE A 61 18.68 16.36 -30.22
N GLY A 62 17.56 16.56 -29.51
CA GLY A 62 17.12 15.74 -28.38
C GLY A 62 18.00 15.85 -27.12
N THR A 63 19.00 16.74 -27.13
CA THR A 63 19.90 17.01 -26.00
C THR A 63 19.19 17.87 -24.96
N CYS A 64 19.38 17.56 -23.68
CA CYS A 64 18.92 18.45 -22.62
C CYS A 64 19.67 19.79 -22.69
N ILE A 65 18.93 20.90 -22.73
CA ILE A 65 19.47 22.26 -22.95
C ILE A 65 19.39 23.14 -21.71
N SER A 66 18.73 22.68 -20.65
CA SER A 66 18.71 23.37 -19.36
C SER A 66 19.97 23.02 -18.56
N LEU A 67 20.75 24.01 -18.12
CA LEU A 67 21.90 23.77 -17.24
C LEU A 67 21.49 23.33 -15.82
N THR A 68 20.20 23.39 -15.49
CA THR A 68 19.65 23.11 -14.16
C THR A 68 18.40 22.21 -14.17
N GLY A 69 18.00 21.66 -15.33
CA GLY A 69 16.76 20.88 -15.49
C GLY A 69 16.99 19.65 -16.35
N CYS A 70 17.94 18.80 -15.95
CA CYS A 70 18.19 17.50 -16.57
C CYS A 70 18.34 16.38 -15.52
N THR A 71 18.08 16.72 -14.27
CA THR A 71 18.25 15.87 -13.10
C THR A 71 17.06 16.13 -12.20
N ASP A 72 16.46 15.08 -11.67
CA ASP A 72 15.34 15.22 -10.73
C ASP A 72 15.86 15.13 -9.30
N GLU A 73 15.07 15.57 -8.32
CA GLU A 73 15.39 15.52 -6.88
C GLU A 73 14.40 14.60 -6.17
N PRO A 74 14.53 13.27 -6.33
CA PRO A 74 13.45 12.37 -6.03
C PRO A 74 13.17 12.30 -4.53
N TYR A 75 11.90 12.23 -4.18
CA TYR A 75 11.47 12.21 -2.80
C TYR A 75 10.34 11.21 -2.57
N LEU A 76 10.30 10.66 -1.35
CA LEU A 76 9.28 9.70 -0.93
C LEU A 76 8.45 10.26 0.21
N LEU A 77 7.14 10.21 0.04
CA LEU A 77 6.17 10.46 1.09
C LEU A 77 5.27 9.23 1.26
N GLN A 78 4.96 8.90 2.50
CA GLN A 78 4.13 7.75 2.86
C GLN A 78 2.94 8.21 3.70
N VAL A 79 1.72 7.96 3.23
CA VAL A 79 0.52 8.01 4.08
C VAL A 79 0.25 6.60 4.60
N ALA A 80 0.65 6.35 5.84
CA ALA A 80 0.49 5.06 6.49
C ALA A 80 -0.87 4.94 7.18
N PHE A 81 -1.37 3.71 7.28
CA PHE A 81 -2.57 3.40 8.03
C PHE A 81 -2.49 2.02 8.71
N LYS A 82 -3.23 1.87 9.80
CA LYS A 82 -3.45 0.62 10.53
C LYS A 82 -4.89 0.58 11.01
N VAL A 83 -5.54 -0.57 10.92
CA VAL A 83 -6.89 -0.78 11.47
C VAL A 83 -7.04 -2.21 11.96
N ARG A 84 -7.78 -2.39 13.05
CA ARG A 84 -8.14 -3.70 13.55
C ARG A 84 -9.56 -4.04 13.14
N ILE A 85 -9.72 -5.11 12.34
CA ILE A 85 -11.02 -5.51 11.81
C ILE A 85 -11.94 -5.87 12.98
N GLY A 86 -13.14 -5.29 13.00
CA GLY A 86 -14.17 -5.52 14.03
C GLY A 86 -13.83 -4.99 15.43
N GLN A 87 -12.95 -4.00 15.51
CA GLN A 87 -12.77 -3.19 16.70
C GLN A 87 -13.05 -1.71 16.37
N PRO A 88 -14.25 -1.19 16.66
CA PRO A 88 -14.61 0.19 16.36
C PRO A 88 -13.62 1.20 16.95
N GLY A 89 -13.28 2.24 16.17
CA GLY A 89 -12.35 3.28 16.58
C GLY A 89 -10.87 2.86 16.59
N SER A 90 -10.54 1.66 16.09
CA SER A 90 -9.16 1.15 16.05
C SER A 90 -8.31 1.68 14.91
N ALA A 91 -8.91 2.33 13.91
CA ALA A 91 -8.14 2.81 12.78
C ALA A 91 -7.28 4.02 13.17
N ASP A 92 -6.06 4.02 12.67
CA ASP A 92 -5.13 5.13 12.75
C ASP A 92 -4.42 5.33 11.41
N ALA A 93 -4.00 6.57 11.15
CA ALA A 93 -3.30 6.94 9.93
C ALA A 93 -2.40 8.15 10.18
N TRP A 94 -1.23 8.14 9.57
CA TRP A 94 -0.20 9.15 9.78
C TRP A 94 0.67 9.32 8.55
N VAL A 95 1.44 10.41 8.51
CA VAL A 95 2.35 10.73 7.40
C VAL A 95 3.79 10.48 7.84
N VAL A 96 4.58 9.85 6.98
CA VAL A 96 6.03 9.76 7.10
C VAL A 96 6.63 10.35 5.83
N THR A 97 7.52 11.30 6.00
CA THR A 97 8.23 11.96 4.90
C THR A 97 9.68 11.48 4.87
N GLY A 98 10.25 11.31 3.68
CA GLY A 98 11.64 10.96 3.49
C GLY A 98 12.60 12.09 3.88
N SER A 99 13.89 11.90 3.64
CA SER A 99 14.85 12.99 3.57
C SER A 99 15.23 13.26 2.13
N THR A 100 15.66 14.49 1.85
CA THR A 100 16.35 14.92 0.62
C THR A 100 17.25 13.84 0.04
N MET A 101 17.14 13.63 -1.27
CA MET A 101 18.02 12.75 -2.05
C MET A 101 18.93 13.61 -2.93
N PRO A 102 20.13 13.13 -3.32
CA PRO A 102 20.91 13.83 -4.34
C PRO A 102 20.15 13.89 -5.67
N SER A 103 20.39 14.94 -6.45
CA SER A 103 19.84 15.04 -7.81
C SER A 103 20.35 13.89 -8.69
N LEU A 104 19.46 13.26 -9.46
CA LEU A 104 19.76 12.08 -10.29
C LEU A 104 19.45 12.35 -11.76
N ALA A 105 20.36 12.00 -12.66
CA ALA A 105 20.12 12.08 -14.10
C ALA A 105 19.36 10.85 -14.61
N PRO A 106 18.71 10.92 -15.79
CA PRO A 106 18.13 9.75 -16.42
C PRO A 106 19.15 8.62 -16.60
N GLY A 107 18.78 7.43 -16.14
CA GLY A 107 19.62 6.23 -16.09
C GLY A 107 20.33 6.03 -14.75
N ASP A 108 20.42 7.06 -13.90
CA ASP A 108 21.03 6.94 -12.58
C ASP A 108 20.15 6.15 -11.62
N SER A 109 20.79 5.51 -10.66
CA SER A 109 20.13 4.77 -9.60
C SER A 109 20.77 5.04 -8.25
N LEU A 110 19.94 5.09 -7.22
CA LEU A 110 20.36 5.31 -5.85
C LEU A 110 19.79 4.23 -4.94
N ALA A 111 20.64 3.61 -4.13
CA ALA A 111 20.21 2.78 -3.02
C ALA A 111 19.80 3.68 -1.85
N LEU A 112 18.57 3.53 -1.37
CA LEU A 112 18.01 4.40 -0.32
C LEU A 112 18.48 3.93 1.06
N SER A 113 18.88 4.88 1.90
CA SER A 113 19.35 4.61 3.26
C SER A 113 18.88 5.67 4.26
N GLY A 114 18.80 5.31 5.54
CA GLY A 114 18.38 6.23 6.60
C GLY A 114 17.02 6.87 6.32
N GLY A 115 16.95 8.19 6.45
CA GLY A 115 15.72 8.98 6.22
C GLY A 115 15.17 8.87 4.79
N GLN A 116 16.01 8.62 3.78
CA GLN A 116 15.61 8.52 2.37
C GLN A 116 14.62 7.39 2.13
N GLN A 117 14.61 6.37 2.99
CA GLN A 117 13.74 5.21 2.87
C GLN A 117 12.28 5.52 3.22
N ALA A 118 12.00 6.68 3.85
CA ALA A 118 10.68 7.03 4.39
C ALA A 118 10.05 5.85 5.16
N LYS A 119 10.85 5.21 6.03
CA LYS A 119 10.47 3.96 6.72
C LYS A 119 9.24 4.20 7.60
N VAL A 120 8.20 3.42 7.36
CA VAL A 120 7.01 3.33 8.20
C VAL A 120 7.16 2.12 9.11
N ASP A 121 7.06 2.33 10.42
CA ASP A 121 7.01 1.27 11.42
C ASP A 121 5.58 1.08 11.94
N PHE A 122 5.08 -0.14 11.81
CA PHE A 122 3.82 -0.62 12.36
C PHE A 122 4.12 -1.40 13.64
N THR A 123 3.82 -0.80 14.80
CA THR A 123 4.05 -1.45 16.09
C THR A 123 2.86 -2.31 16.50
N GLY A 124 3.14 -3.47 17.12
CA GLY A 124 2.12 -4.36 17.69
C GLY A 124 1.00 -4.74 16.71
N VAL A 125 1.37 -5.09 15.47
CA VAL A 125 0.45 -5.69 14.50
C VAL A 125 0.03 -7.05 15.05
N GLN A 126 -1.27 -7.30 15.13
CA GLN A 126 -1.81 -8.59 15.57
C GLN A 126 -2.02 -9.49 14.35
N PRO A 127 -1.13 -10.46 14.09
CA PRO A 127 -1.36 -11.44 13.05
C PRO A 127 -2.31 -12.53 13.55
N LEU A 128 -2.97 -13.21 12.62
CA LEU A 128 -3.68 -14.47 12.82
C LEU A 128 -3.05 -15.56 11.95
N ASP A 129 -3.05 -16.78 12.44
CA ASP A 129 -2.88 -18.01 11.66
C ASP A 129 -4.22 -18.76 11.54
N ILE A 130 -4.29 -19.81 10.73
CA ILE A 130 -5.54 -20.51 10.31
C ILE A 130 -6.49 -20.75 11.49
N LEU A 131 -6.04 -21.44 12.54
CA LEU A 131 -6.91 -21.82 13.66
C LEU A 131 -7.40 -20.60 14.45
N SER A 132 -6.52 -19.61 14.66
CA SER A 132 -6.88 -18.37 15.34
C SER A 132 -7.81 -17.48 14.51
N ALA A 133 -7.74 -17.54 13.18
CA ALA A 133 -8.64 -16.82 12.27
C ALA A 133 -10.06 -17.41 12.24
N LEU A 134 -10.22 -18.69 12.59
CA LEU A 134 -11.55 -19.34 12.70
C LEU A 134 -12.29 -18.95 13.98
N ASN A 135 -11.60 -18.34 14.96
CA ASN A 135 -12.22 -17.85 16.18
C ASN A 135 -12.70 -16.39 15.98
N PRO A 136 -14.01 -16.11 15.93
CA PRO A 136 -14.54 -14.77 15.69
C PRO A 136 -14.29 -13.80 16.85
N ALA A 137 -13.88 -14.29 18.03
CA ALA A 137 -13.43 -13.44 19.13
C ALA A 137 -12.09 -12.78 18.79
N ASN A 138 -11.22 -13.46 18.04
CA ASN A 138 -9.95 -12.90 17.61
C ASN A 138 -10.16 -11.77 16.59
N LYS A 139 -9.17 -10.91 16.48
CA LYS A 139 -9.19 -9.71 15.62
C LYS A 139 -7.88 -9.64 14.87
N MET A 140 -7.93 -9.17 13.64
CA MET A 140 -6.76 -9.09 12.76
C MET A 140 -6.48 -7.63 12.42
N ASP A 141 -5.20 -7.27 12.42
CA ASP A 141 -4.78 -5.97 11.92
C ASP A 141 -4.58 -5.98 10.40
N VAL A 142 -5.03 -4.91 9.76
CA VAL A 142 -4.65 -4.54 8.40
C VAL A 142 -3.80 -3.30 8.51
N VAL A 143 -2.65 -3.29 7.83
CA VAL A 143 -1.76 -2.14 7.72
C VAL A 143 -1.61 -1.77 6.27
N GLY A 144 -1.13 -0.57 5.98
CA GLY A 144 -0.75 -0.24 4.64
C GLY A 144 -0.13 1.13 4.52
N VAL A 145 0.37 1.41 3.33
CA VAL A 145 0.90 2.70 2.96
C VAL A 145 0.36 3.10 1.60
N TYR A 146 0.07 4.39 1.45
CA TYR A 146 -0.09 5.04 0.16
C TYR A 146 1.17 5.87 -0.09
N THR A 147 2.05 5.34 -0.92
CA THR A 147 3.34 5.94 -1.30
C THR A 147 3.13 6.97 -2.38
N TRP A 148 3.74 8.14 -2.24
CA TRP A 148 3.85 9.16 -3.28
C TRP A 148 5.31 9.29 -3.70
N ALA A 149 5.55 9.24 -5.01
CA ALA A 149 6.81 9.64 -5.63
C ALA A 149 6.66 11.07 -6.13
N VAL A 150 7.47 11.97 -5.59
CA VAL A 150 7.39 13.42 -5.80
C VAL A 150 8.80 13.98 -5.98
N ASP A 151 8.89 15.16 -6.58
CA ASP A 151 10.09 15.98 -6.54
C ASP A 151 10.18 16.77 -5.22
N GLU A 152 11.39 17.11 -4.79
CA GLU A 152 11.69 17.61 -3.45
C GLU A 152 11.15 19.02 -3.20
N ASP A 153 11.19 19.89 -4.19
CA ASP A 153 10.80 21.30 -4.05
C ASP A 153 9.31 21.50 -3.68
N ALA A 154 8.48 20.47 -3.86
CA ALA A 154 7.05 20.46 -3.56
C ALA A 154 6.66 20.00 -2.12
N ILE A 155 7.58 19.52 -1.29
CA ILE A 155 7.25 18.80 -0.03
C ILE A 155 6.47 19.64 0.98
N ASN A 156 6.82 20.92 1.13
CA ASN A 156 6.24 21.79 2.16
C ASN A 156 4.73 22.01 1.94
N SER A 157 4.29 22.05 0.69
CA SER A 157 2.86 22.08 0.31
C SER A 157 2.17 20.72 0.39
N LEU A 158 2.91 19.63 0.13
CA LEU A 158 2.37 18.26 0.09
C LEU A 158 2.04 17.69 1.48
N THR A 159 2.79 18.08 2.51
CA THR A 159 2.62 17.53 3.87
C THR A 159 1.23 17.81 4.45
N GLY A 160 0.65 18.99 4.17
CA GLY A 160 -0.71 19.34 4.59
C GLY A 160 -1.80 18.53 3.87
N GLY A 161 -1.62 18.28 2.56
CA GLY A 161 -2.49 17.40 1.78
C GLY A 161 -2.43 15.95 2.27
N ALA A 162 -1.22 15.44 2.52
CA ALA A 162 -1.00 14.11 3.06
C ALA A 162 -1.68 13.90 4.43
N GLY A 163 -1.64 14.90 5.32
CA GLY A 163 -2.34 14.84 6.61
C GLY A 163 -3.87 14.78 6.48
N SER A 164 -4.42 15.47 5.47
CA SER A 164 -5.84 15.39 5.15
C SER A 164 -6.22 14.00 4.61
N VAL A 165 -5.39 13.45 3.72
CA VAL A 165 -5.56 12.08 3.19
C VAL A 165 -5.48 11.05 4.32
N ALA A 166 -4.54 11.21 5.27
CA ALA A 166 -4.45 10.35 6.45
C ALA A 166 -5.75 10.38 7.29
N THR A 167 -6.30 11.57 7.55
CA THR A 167 -7.57 11.72 8.28
C THR A 167 -8.71 10.98 7.58
N ILE A 168 -8.73 11.02 6.24
CA ILE A 168 -9.78 10.36 5.48
C ILE A 168 -9.60 8.83 5.50
N PHE A 169 -8.38 8.32 5.34
CA PHE A 169 -8.11 6.89 5.57
C PHE A 169 -8.59 6.45 6.95
N LYS A 170 -8.25 7.20 8.00
CA LYS A 170 -8.68 6.89 9.36
C LYS A 170 -10.20 6.80 9.48
N ASN A 171 -10.93 7.79 8.97
CA ASN A 171 -12.40 7.81 9.03
C ASN A 171 -13.03 6.66 8.23
N ALA A 172 -12.51 6.41 7.03
CA ALA A 172 -12.95 5.36 6.14
C ALA A 172 -12.75 3.97 6.72
N LEU A 173 -11.55 3.69 7.22
CA LEU A 173 -11.19 2.41 7.82
C LEU A 173 -12.01 2.17 9.10
N ASN A 174 -12.28 3.23 9.87
CA ASN A 174 -13.18 3.14 11.03
C ASN A 174 -14.64 2.82 10.64
N ALA A 175 -15.14 3.42 9.56
CA ALA A 175 -16.51 3.19 9.09
C ALA A 175 -16.71 1.82 8.42
N THR A 176 -15.63 1.21 7.92
CA THR A 176 -15.65 -0.03 7.14
C THR A 176 -15.06 -1.20 7.94
N LEU A 177 -13.74 -1.39 7.88
CA LEU A 177 -13.03 -2.52 8.48
C LEU A 177 -13.20 -2.58 10.00
N ALA A 178 -13.10 -1.45 10.70
CA ALA A 178 -13.21 -1.42 12.16
C ALA A 178 -14.64 -1.71 12.65
N ALA A 179 -15.65 -1.30 11.88
CA ALA A 179 -17.07 -1.57 12.17
C ALA A 179 -17.54 -2.95 11.68
N GLY A 180 -16.76 -3.60 10.81
CA GLY A 180 -17.06 -4.92 10.27
C GLY A 180 -16.89 -6.05 11.29
N THR A 181 -16.95 -7.26 10.79
CA THR A 181 -16.67 -8.47 11.58
C THR A 181 -15.85 -9.41 10.72
N LEU A 182 -14.87 -10.11 11.29
CA LEU A 182 -14.22 -11.19 10.56
C LEU A 182 -15.28 -12.24 10.17
N PRO A 183 -15.23 -12.79 8.95
CA PRO A 183 -16.18 -13.80 8.54
C PRO A 183 -15.99 -15.07 9.36
N ASN A 184 -17.11 -15.64 9.80
CA ASN A 184 -17.11 -16.83 10.62
C ASN A 184 -16.71 -18.04 9.79
N GLN A 185 -15.61 -18.69 10.18
CA GLN A 185 -15.19 -20.00 9.66
C GLN A 185 -14.98 -20.07 8.13
N ASP A 186 -14.84 -18.92 7.44
CA ASP A 186 -14.67 -18.86 6.00
C ASP A 186 -13.51 -17.92 5.62
N ALA A 187 -12.33 -18.51 5.39
CA ALA A 187 -11.16 -17.79 4.93
C ALA A 187 -11.32 -17.19 3.53
N ASN A 188 -12.27 -17.67 2.74
CA ASN A 188 -12.56 -17.16 1.40
C ASN A 188 -13.36 -15.88 1.47
N ALA A 189 -14.32 -15.85 2.39
CA ALA A 189 -14.98 -14.64 2.78
C ALA A 189 -14.00 -13.67 3.46
N LEU A 190 -12.95 -14.13 4.13
CA LEU A 190 -11.94 -13.24 4.72
C LEU A 190 -11.13 -12.53 3.64
N VAL A 191 -10.59 -13.27 2.67
CA VAL A 191 -9.88 -12.69 1.53
C VAL A 191 -10.84 -11.80 0.72
N GLY A 192 -12.04 -12.29 0.40
CA GLY A 192 -13.07 -11.54 -0.32
C GLY A 192 -13.49 -10.26 0.40
N MET A 193 -13.75 -10.31 1.72
CA MET A 193 -14.09 -9.15 2.54
C MET A 193 -12.95 -8.14 2.59
N ILE A 194 -11.70 -8.59 2.68
CA ILE A 194 -10.56 -7.68 2.66
C ILE A 194 -10.46 -7.02 1.29
N PHE A 195 -10.64 -7.75 0.20
CA PHE A 195 -10.70 -7.15 -1.14
C PHE A 195 -11.90 -6.20 -1.31
N ASP A 196 -13.11 -6.60 -0.94
CA ASP A 196 -14.31 -5.78 -1.10
C ASP A 196 -14.26 -4.56 -0.15
N ALA A 197 -13.73 -4.71 1.07
CA ALA A 197 -13.52 -3.57 1.96
C ALA A 197 -12.38 -2.65 1.51
N LEU A 198 -11.33 -3.20 0.88
CA LEU A 198 -10.19 -2.42 0.38
C LEU A 198 -10.36 -1.87 -1.04
N PHE A 199 -11.32 -2.34 -1.84
CA PHE A 199 -11.48 -1.91 -3.23
C PHE A 199 -12.91 -1.47 -3.55
N ASP A 200 -13.94 -2.15 -3.03
CA ASP A 200 -15.34 -1.74 -3.27
C ASP A 200 -15.80 -0.65 -2.28
N ASN A 201 -15.36 -0.72 -1.01
CA ASN A 201 -15.69 0.30 -0.02
C ASN A 201 -14.73 1.51 0.00
N ILE A 202 -13.51 1.42 -0.56
CA ILE A 202 -12.62 2.60 -0.64
C ILE A 202 -12.98 3.53 -1.80
N GLY A 203 -13.86 3.13 -2.73
CA GLY A 203 -14.43 4.06 -3.73
C GLY A 203 -15.13 5.26 -3.09
N THR A 204 -15.74 5.09 -1.91
CA THR A 204 -16.47 6.17 -1.21
C THR A 204 -15.55 7.11 -0.42
N PRO A 205 -14.58 6.62 0.37
CA PRO A 205 -13.46 7.38 0.91
C PRO A 205 -12.66 8.11 -0.14
N PHE A 206 -12.23 7.46 -1.23
CA PHE A 206 -11.51 8.13 -2.32
C PHE A 206 -12.39 9.20 -2.99
N ASN A 207 -13.70 8.97 -3.18
CA ASN A 207 -14.64 10.02 -3.62
C ASN A 207 -14.83 11.17 -2.59
N LEU A 208 -14.68 10.91 -1.29
CA LEU A 208 -14.70 11.90 -0.23
C LEU A 208 -13.35 12.65 -0.07
N ILE A 209 -12.23 11.98 -0.38
CA ILE A 209 -10.87 12.54 -0.62
C ILE A 209 -10.94 13.51 -1.79
N LEU A 210 -11.53 13.08 -2.91
CA LEU A 210 -11.68 13.85 -4.14
C LEU A 210 -12.52 15.12 -4.01
N SER A 211 -13.42 15.21 -3.03
CA SER A 211 -14.36 16.33 -2.89
C SER A 211 -13.96 17.37 -1.84
N ASN A 212 -12.91 17.14 -1.04
CA ASN A 212 -12.58 18.00 0.10
C ASN A 212 -11.13 18.49 0.15
N ILE A 213 -10.28 18.13 -0.82
CA ILE A 213 -8.93 18.66 -0.83
C ILE A 213 -8.89 19.97 -1.65
N PRO A 214 -8.47 21.11 -1.07
CA PRO A 214 -8.35 22.36 -1.81
C PRO A 214 -7.30 22.25 -2.91
N CYS A 215 -7.56 22.84 -4.07
CA CYS A 215 -6.63 22.97 -5.18
C CYS A 215 -5.44 23.83 -4.73
N LEU A 216 -4.26 23.22 -4.56
CA LEU A 216 -3.04 23.88 -4.06
C LEU A 216 -1.95 24.05 -5.12
N GLY A 217 -2.27 23.93 -6.41
CA GLY A 217 -1.38 24.32 -7.51
C GLY A 217 -0.15 23.42 -7.73
N LEU A 218 -0.31 22.10 -7.60
CA LEU A 218 0.79 21.12 -7.65
C LEU A 218 0.77 20.29 -8.95
N CYS A 219 0.86 20.95 -10.10
CA CYS A 219 0.62 20.31 -11.40
C CYS A 219 1.88 19.82 -12.14
N ASP A 220 3.09 19.92 -11.57
CA ASP A 220 4.33 19.53 -12.28
C ASP A 220 5.24 18.54 -11.53
N ASP A 221 5.15 18.43 -10.19
CA ASP A 221 6.24 17.78 -9.44
C ASP A 221 5.85 16.46 -8.74
N VAL A 222 4.75 15.83 -9.16
CA VAL A 222 4.25 14.56 -8.59
C VAL A 222 4.15 13.49 -9.68
N LEU A 223 5.04 12.47 -9.65
CA LEU A 223 5.04 11.41 -10.66
C LEU A 223 3.86 10.46 -10.52
N GLY A 224 3.44 10.15 -9.29
CA GLY A 224 2.45 9.10 -9.08
C GLY A 224 2.35 8.57 -7.65
N GLY A 225 1.32 7.75 -7.44
CA GLY A 225 1.06 7.10 -6.15
C GLY A 225 0.85 5.60 -6.28
N ALA A 226 1.15 4.85 -5.22
CA ALA A 226 0.92 3.41 -5.16
C ALA A 226 0.51 2.97 -3.76
N VAL A 227 -0.42 2.00 -3.68
CA VAL A 227 -0.96 1.54 -2.39
C VAL A 227 -0.47 0.12 -2.08
N TYR A 228 0.15 -0.04 -0.93
CA TYR A 228 0.60 -1.34 -0.45
C TYR A 228 -0.18 -1.72 0.80
N VAL A 229 -0.86 -2.87 0.78
CA VAL A 229 -1.69 -3.32 1.89
C VAL A 229 -1.16 -4.61 2.51
N GLY A 230 -0.86 -4.53 3.78
CA GLY A 230 -0.46 -5.64 4.63
C GLY A 230 -1.63 -6.24 5.37
N ILE A 231 -1.80 -7.54 5.24
CA ILE A 231 -2.79 -8.29 6.01
C ILE A 231 -2.05 -8.98 7.16
N GLY A 232 -2.57 -8.83 8.38
CA GLY A 232 -2.08 -9.50 9.59
C GLY A 232 -2.30 -11.01 9.53
N ALA A 233 -1.76 -11.69 8.53
CA ALA A 233 -1.73 -13.14 8.40
C ALA A 233 -0.31 -13.62 8.63
N THR A 234 -0.15 -14.74 9.33
CA THR A 234 1.14 -15.42 9.52
C THR A 234 0.97 -16.93 9.33
N GLY A 235 2.06 -17.70 9.43
CA GLY A 235 2.03 -19.16 9.36
C GLY A 235 1.40 -19.70 8.08
N ALA A 236 0.55 -20.72 8.23
CA ALA A 236 -0.11 -21.36 7.09
C ALA A 236 -1.12 -20.43 6.41
N LEU A 237 -1.78 -19.55 7.18
CA LEU A 237 -2.70 -18.56 6.62
C LEU A 237 -1.96 -17.60 5.67
N ALA A 238 -0.79 -17.11 6.08
CA ALA A 238 0.05 -16.26 5.23
C ALA A 238 0.43 -16.96 3.92
N GLY A 239 0.89 -18.22 3.99
CA GLY A 239 1.28 -18.96 2.78
C GLY A 239 0.13 -19.13 1.78
N ILE A 240 -1.09 -19.37 2.27
CA ILE A 240 -2.27 -19.49 1.40
C ILE A 240 -2.65 -18.13 0.81
N MET A 241 -2.62 -17.07 1.62
CA MET A 241 -2.90 -15.73 1.14
C MET A 241 -1.86 -15.26 0.13
N ASP A 242 -0.57 -15.48 0.35
CA ASP A 242 0.47 -15.12 -0.61
C ASP A 242 0.31 -15.87 -1.94
N ALA A 243 -0.12 -17.14 -1.92
CA ALA A 243 -0.47 -17.87 -3.13
C ALA A 243 -1.69 -17.28 -3.85
N ALA A 244 -2.73 -16.87 -3.11
CA ALA A 244 -3.91 -16.21 -3.66
C ALA A 244 -3.57 -14.83 -4.26
N LEU A 245 -2.71 -14.09 -3.57
CA LEU A 245 -2.33 -12.71 -3.87
C LEU A 245 -1.19 -12.61 -4.90
N ALA A 246 -0.58 -13.74 -5.30
CA ALA A 246 0.56 -13.77 -6.21
C ALA A 246 0.30 -13.07 -7.56
N SER A 247 -0.98 -12.96 -7.98
CA SER A 247 -1.40 -12.27 -9.20
C SER A 247 -2.30 -11.05 -8.95
N ALA A 248 -2.59 -10.74 -7.69
CA ALA A 248 -3.44 -9.62 -7.34
C ALA A 248 -2.61 -8.33 -7.31
N THR A 249 -3.05 -7.35 -8.08
CA THR A 249 -2.47 -6.00 -8.11
C THR A 249 -3.55 -5.01 -7.75
N VAL A 250 -3.15 -3.90 -7.13
CA VAL A 250 -4.03 -2.74 -6.99
C VAL A 250 -4.23 -2.18 -8.40
N PRO A 251 -5.46 -2.11 -8.92
CA PRO A 251 -5.70 -1.55 -10.25
C PRO A 251 -5.31 -0.07 -10.25
N ALA A 252 -4.95 0.44 -11.43
CA ALA A 252 -4.81 1.88 -11.57
C ALA A 252 -6.15 2.57 -11.29
N ILE A 253 -6.14 3.59 -10.44
CA ILE A 253 -7.31 4.39 -10.09
C ILE A 253 -6.99 5.82 -10.51
N ASP A 254 -7.67 6.26 -11.56
CA ASP A 254 -7.67 7.66 -11.97
C ASP A 254 -8.49 8.45 -10.95
N ILE A 255 -7.80 9.35 -10.26
CA ILE A 255 -8.37 10.25 -9.27
C ILE A 255 -8.85 11.47 -10.08
N PRO A 256 -10.17 11.68 -10.29
CA PRO A 256 -10.69 12.72 -11.18
C PRO A 256 -10.03 14.07 -10.96
N LEU A 257 -9.52 14.60 -12.08
CA LEU A 257 -8.65 15.77 -12.24
C LEU A 257 -9.18 17.03 -11.52
N VAL A 258 -8.74 17.21 -10.28
CA VAL A 258 -8.55 18.52 -9.64
C VAL A 258 -7.51 18.36 -8.51
N ASP A 259 -6.25 18.14 -8.93
CA ASP A 259 -4.97 18.47 -8.26
C ASP A 259 -4.78 18.27 -6.75
N VAL A 260 -4.95 17.07 -6.15
CA VAL A 260 -4.38 16.93 -4.79
C VAL A 260 -3.82 15.58 -4.29
N PRO A 261 -4.21 14.39 -4.78
CA PRO A 261 -3.37 13.19 -4.65
C PRO A 261 -2.99 12.63 -6.03
N PRO A 262 -1.76 12.09 -6.21
CA PRO A 262 -1.42 11.46 -7.49
C PRO A 262 -2.32 10.27 -7.76
N ASN A 263 -2.64 10.04 -9.04
CA ASN A 263 -3.28 8.80 -9.46
C ASN A 263 -2.59 7.58 -8.84
N ILE A 264 -3.40 6.61 -8.42
CA ILE A 264 -2.86 5.32 -7.99
C ILE A 264 -2.49 4.58 -9.25
N GLN A 265 -1.20 4.39 -9.48
CA GLN A 265 -0.66 3.73 -10.68
C GLN A 265 -0.36 2.25 -10.45
N GLY A 266 -0.45 1.80 -9.20
CA GLY A 266 -0.25 0.40 -8.85
C GLY A 266 -0.15 0.20 -7.34
N GLY A 267 0.55 -0.85 -6.96
CA GLY A 267 0.62 -1.31 -5.59
C GLY A 267 0.61 -2.82 -5.46
N GLY A 268 0.46 -3.30 -4.24
CA GLY A 268 0.46 -4.73 -3.98
C GLY A 268 0.06 -5.10 -2.56
N PHE A 269 -0.08 -6.40 -2.35
CA PHE A 269 -0.45 -6.95 -1.05
C PHE A 269 0.71 -7.71 -0.44
N PHE A 270 0.77 -7.74 0.89
CA PHE A 270 1.69 -8.59 1.64
C PHE A 270 1.02 -9.18 2.87
N THR A 271 1.62 -10.24 3.40
CA THR A 271 1.27 -10.84 4.69
C THR A 271 2.41 -10.57 5.69
N MET A 272 2.21 -10.95 6.94
CA MET A 272 3.24 -10.99 7.98
C MET A 272 3.97 -12.34 8.01
N GLY A 273 3.91 -13.11 6.92
CA GLY A 273 4.57 -14.41 6.78
C GLY A 273 6.05 -14.31 6.42
N GLY A 274 6.49 -13.18 5.86
CA GLY A 274 7.88 -12.96 5.50
C GLY A 274 8.11 -11.66 4.74
N THR A 275 9.37 -11.37 4.45
CA THR A 275 9.76 -10.19 3.68
C THR A 275 9.22 -10.26 2.25
N LYS A 276 8.62 -9.17 1.78
CA LYS A 276 8.16 -9.01 0.40
C LYS A 276 8.77 -7.77 -0.23
N ASN A 277 9.31 -7.93 -1.44
CA ASN A 277 9.84 -6.82 -2.22
C ASN A 277 8.87 -6.46 -3.34
N PHE A 278 8.81 -5.17 -3.66
CA PHE A 278 7.99 -4.63 -4.72
C PHE A 278 8.83 -3.75 -5.63
N THR A 279 8.40 -3.64 -6.88
CA THR A 279 8.94 -2.69 -7.85
C THR A 279 7.77 -1.94 -8.46
N GLN A 280 7.84 -0.61 -8.49
CA GLN A 280 6.79 0.24 -9.03
C GLN A 280 7.41 1.32 -9.89
N ALA A 281 6.95 1.42 -11.14
CA ALA A 281 7.21 2.56 -11.99
C ALA A 281 6.12 3.61 -11.75
N PHE A 282 6.52 4.84 -11.49
CA PHE A 282 5.65 6.01 -11.46
C PHE A 282 5.88 6.82 -12.72
N THR A 283 4.82 7.25 -13.38
CA THR A 283 4.86 8.02 -14.62
C THR A 283 3.85 9.14 -14.53
N GLY A 284 4.36 10.37 -14.58
CA GLY A 284 3.57 11.59 -14.38
C GLY A 284 4.45 12.81 -14.64
N ALA A 285 3.79 13.92 -14.97
CA ALA A 285 4.44 15.20 -15.26
C ALA A 285 5.70 15.10 -16.14
N GLY A 286 5.57 14.42 -17.29
CA GLY A 286 6.65 14.31 -18.27
C GLY A 286 7.78 13.32 -17.95
N GLY A 287 7.90 12.84 -16.70
CA GLY A 287 8.96 11.92 -16.26
C GLY A 287 8.51 10.51 -15.88
N GLN A 288 9.49 9.66 -15.58
CA GLN A 288 9.26 8.30 -15.10
C GLN A 288 10.38 7.85 -14.15
N HIS A 289 10.01 7.41 -12.96
CA HIS A 289 10.95 6.80 -12.00
C HIS A 289 10.50 5.40 -11.61
N THR A 290 11.45 4.51 -11.36
CA THR A 290 11.19 3.17 -10.83
C THR A 290 11.73 3.07 -9.41
N TYR A 291 10.86 2.70 -8.47
CA TYR A 291 11.23 2.51 -7.07
C TYR A 291 11.14 1.05 -6.66
N GLY A 292 12.09 0.63 -5.85
CA GLY A 292 12.05 -0.62 -5.09
C GLY A 292 11.51 -0.38 -3.68
N PHE A 293 10.57 -1.20 -3.23
CA PHE A 293 10.06 -1.18 -1.85
C PHE A 293 10.20 -2.53 -1.17
N GLN A 294 10.24 -2.51 0.16
CA GLN A 294 10.29 -3.70 0.98
C GLN A 294 9.33 -3.60 2.15
N SER A 295 8.59 -4.69 2.35
CA SER A 295 7.78 -4.96 3.53
C SER A 295 8.42 -6.11 4.30
N GLY A 296 8.58 -6.00 5.61
CA GLY A 296 9.22 -7.04 6.42
C GLY A 296 9.22 -6.74 7.92
N PRO A 297 9.74 -7.65 8.76
CA PRO A 297 9.93 -7.41 10.19
C PRO A 297 10.68 -6.09 10.45
N ALA A 298 10.22 -5.32 11.44
CA ALA A 298 10.76 -3.99 11.76
C ALA A 298 12.05 -4.01 12.58
#